data_AF-X7YHK8-F1
#
_entry.id   AF-X7YHK8-F1
#
_cell.length_a   1.000
_cell.length_b   1.000
_cell.length_c   1.000
_cell.angle_alpha   90.00
_cell.angle_beta   90.00
_cell.angle_gamma   90.00
#
_symmetry.space_group_name_H-M   'P 1'
#
loop_
_entity.id
_entity.type
_entity.pdbx_description
1 polymer ?
#
loop_
_entity_poly.entity_id
_entity_poly.type
_entity_poly.pdbx_seq_one_letter_code
_entity_poly.pdbx_strand_id
1 'polypeptide(L)'
;MLNAGMGVDAEVVAAVEAQREKGVKVTPLRYWRVAVPTTVAYARREPTLTLRLPGRDPIPGVHFVWVTNTNPWTYSNNRPLWTNPGCTFESGLGVFGLTSMKVIPTLRLLRQMLSKRPKLQAKQLIRDDDAPCLEVTCTGPPIASQFDGDYLGLREHMTFRSVPDALAVVAPPAKARSELRK
;
A
#
# COMPACT_ATOMS: atom_id res chain seq x y z
N MET A 1 3.10 5.55 12.21
CA MET A 1 2.63 4.56 11.21
C MET A 1 3.34 4.90 9.92
N LEU A 2 3.81 3.89 9.17
CA LEU A 2 4.44 4.10 7.87
C LEU A 2 3.53 3.52 6.79
N ASN A 3 3.31 4.34 5.78
CA ASN A 3 2.71 3.98 4.51
C ASN A 3 3.59 4.64 3.44
N ALA A 4 4.13 3.87 2.51
CA ALA A 4 4.89 4.40 1.40
C ALA A 4 4.69 3.52 0.17
N GLY A 5 5.03 4.02 -1.01
CA GLY A 5 4.95 3.18 -2.19
C GLY A 5 5.26 3.89 -3.49
N MET A 6 5.32 3.06 -4.54
CA MET A 6 5.49 3.47 -5.93
C MET A 6 4.27 3.04 -6.75
N GLY A 7 3.74 3.95 -7.55
CA GLY A 7 2.68 3.69 -8.51
C GLY A 7 1.34 4.30 -8.11
N VAL A 8 0.27 3.51 -8.27
CA VAL A 8 -1.11 4.01 -8.26
C VAL A 8 -1.47 4.88 -7.06
N ASP A 9 -0.99 4.55 -5.85
CA ASP A 9 -1.33 5.29 -4.64
C ASP A 9 -0.74 6.70 -4.64
N ALA A 10 0.50 6.87 -5.11
CA ALA A 10 1.13 8.18 -5.27
C ALA A 10 0.42 9.05 -6.32
N GLU A 11 -0.06 8.46 -7.42
CA GLU A 11 -0.86 9.20 -8.41
C GLU A 11 -2.23 9.61 -7.85
N VAL A 12 -2.84 8.77 -7.01
CA VAL A 12 -4.08 9.13 -6.32
C VAL A 12 -3.85 10.24 -5.32
N VAL A 13 -2.75 10.19 -4.54
CA VAL A 13 -2.34 11.26 -3.62
C VAL A 13 -2.18 12.58 -4.38
N ALA A 14 -1.36 12.61 -5.43
CA ALA A 14 -1.12 13.81 -6.23
C ALA A 14 -2.42 14.37 -6.84
N ALA A 15 -3.30 13.50 -7.34
CA ALA A 15 -4.58 13.91 -7.90
C ALA A 15 -5.55 14.47 -6.85
N VAL A 16 -5.52 13.94 -5.61
CA VAL A 16 -6.33 14.44 -4.49
C VAL A 16 -5.77 15.77 -3.97
N GLU A 17 -4.45 15.92 -3.86
CA GLU A 17 -3.78 17.17 -3.47
C GLU A 17 -4.11 18.30 -4.45
N ALA A 18 -4.04 18.05 -5.76
CA ALA A 18 -4.42 19.02 -6.79
C ALA A 18 -5.90 19.47 -6.70
N GLN A 19 -6.79 18.66 -6.10
CA GLN A 19 -8.16 19.08 -5.79
C GLN A 19 -8.26 19.86 -4.48
N ARG A 20 -7.44 19.53 -3.47
CA ARG A 20 -7.37 20.29 -2.21
C ARG A 20 -6.91 21.71 -2.44
N GLU A 21 -5.90 21.92 -3.27
CA GLU A 21 -5.39 23.25 -3.64
C GLU A 21 -6.47 24.13 -4.27
N LYS A 22 -7.51 23.54 -4.88
CA LYS A 22 -8.68 24.23 -5.44
C LYS A 22 -9.77 24.53 -4.39
N GLY A 23 -9.46 24.40 -3.10
CA GLY A 23 -10.40 24.67 -2.00
C GLY A 23 -11.44 23.57 -1.76
N VAL A 24 -11.29 22.39 -2.36
CA VAL A 24 -12.28 21.32 -2.24
C VAL A 24 -12.04 20.50 -0.96
N LYS A 25 -13.00 20.55 -0.03
CA LYS A 25 -12.96 19.71 1.18
C LYS A 25 -12.92 18.22 0.82
N VAL A 26 -11.97 17.48 1.39
CA VAL A 26 -11.82 16.05 1.14
C VAL A 26 -12.80 15.26 1.99
N THR A 27 -13.64 14.48 1.33
CA THR A 27 -14.47 13.45 1.95
C THR A 27 -14.10 12.10 1.35
N PRO A 28 -14.29 10.98 2.06
CA PRO A 28 -13.96 9.67 1.52
C PRO A 28 -14.69 9.33 0.21
N LEU A 29 -15.95 9.79 0.02
CA LEU A 29 -16.64 9.64 -1.26
C LEU A 29 -15.92 10.40 -2.39
N ARG A 30 -15.44 11.62 -2.13
CA ARG A 30 -14.67 12.40 -3.09
C ARG A 30 -13.31 11.76 -3.38
N TYR A 31 -12.66 11.21 -2.35
CA TYR A 31 -11.43 10.45 -2.53
C TYR A 31 -11.65 9.30 -3.52
N TRP A 32 -12.70 8.49 -3.34
CA TRP A 32 -13.04 7.42 -4.29
C TRP A 32 -13.35 7.93 -5.70
N ARG A 33 -14.00 9.10 -5.85
CA ARG A 33 -14.25 9.72 -7.16
C ARG A 33 -12.98 10.11 -7.91
N VAL A 34 -11.87 10.32 -7.20
CA VAL A 34 -10.54 10.54 -7.79
C VAL A 34 -9.79 9.22 -7.95
N ALA A 35 -9.78 8.39 -6.91
CA ALA A 35 -9.01 7.16 -6.86
C ALA A 35 -9.42 6.17 -7.95
N VAL A 36 -10.72 6.00 -8.21
CA VAL A 36 -11.23 5.04 -9.22
C VAL A 36 -10.76 5.39 -10.63
N PRO A 37 -11.03 6.58 -11.20
CA PRO A 37 -10.59 6.89 -12.55
C PRO A 37 -9.07 6.90 -12.68
N THR A 38 -8.33 7.41 -11.68
CA THR A 38 -6.85 7.35 -11.67
C THR A 38 -6.35 5.91 -11.71
N THR A 39 -6.93 5.02 -10.89
CA THR A 39 -6.57 3.60 -10.87
C THR A 39 -6.89 2.90 -12.19
N VAL A 40 -8.04 3.22 -12.81
CA VAL A 40 -8.43 2.63 -14.11
C VAL A 40 -7.52 3.09 -15.23
N ALA A 41 -7.13 4.37 -15.26
CA ALA A 41 -6.16 4.88 -16.22
C ALA A 41 -4.77 4.25 -16.01
N TYR A 42 -4.34 4.14 -14.75
CA TYR A 42 -3.08 3.50 -14.36
C TYR A 42 -3.02 2.02 -14.78
N ALA A 43 -4.11 1.27 -14.57
CA ALA A 43 -4.20 -0.15 -14.87
C ALA A 43 -4.01 -0.50 -16.36
N ARG A 44 -4.12 0.49 -17.26
CA ARG A 44 -3.89 0.30 -18.70
C ARG A 44 -2.43 0.44 -19.11
N ARG A 45 -1.56 0.93 -18.22
CA ARG A 45 -0.13 1.09 -18.48
C ARG A 45 0.59 -0.25 -18.31
N GLU A 46 1.69 -0.41 -19.03
CA GLU A 46 2.55 -1.58 -18.89
C GLU A 46 3.15 -1.64 -17.48
N PRO A 47 3.24 -2.83 -16.86
CA PRO A 47 3.81 -2.98 -15.53
C PRO A 47 5.34 -3.01 -15.61
N THR A 48 5.98 -1.87 -15.38
CA THR A 48 7.44 -1.70 -15.54
C THR A 48 8.24 -1.81 -14.25
N LEU A 49 7.60 -2.10 -13.10
CA LEU A 49 8.32 -2.27 -11.84
C LEU A 49 8.86 -3.69 -11.69
N THR A 50 10.05 -3.79 -11.11
CA THR A 50 10.65 -5.02 -10.61
C THR A 50 10.81 -4.89 -9.10
N LEU A 51 10.26 -5.86 -8.36
CA LEU A 51 10.36 -5.95 -6.91
C LEU A 51 11.40 -7.01 -6.54
N ARG A 52 12.35 -6.65 -5.69
CA ARG A 52 13.31 -7.58 -5.08
C ARG A 52 13.04 -7.72 -3.59
N LEU A 53 12.95 -8.97 -3.16
CA LEU A 53 12.78 -9.36 -1.76
C LEU A 53 13.90 -10.34 -1.38
N PRO A 54 14.41 -10.31 -0.14
CA PRO A 54 15.42 -11.26 0.32
C PRO A 54 14.97 -12.71 0.12
N GLY A 55 15.88 -13.54 -0.40
CA GLY A 55 15.66 -14.98 -0.59
C GLY A 55 14.63 -15.33 -1.68
N ARG A 56 14.25 -14.39 -2.54
CA ARG A 56 13.35 -14.62 -3.69
C ARG A 56 13.99 -14.11 -4.97
N ASP A 57 13.67 -14.75 -6.09
CA ASP A 57 14.00 -14.21 -7.40
C ASP A 57 13.34 -12.85 -7.61
N PRO A 58 13.98 -11.90 -8.35
CA PRO A 58 13.34 -10.65 -8.71
C PRO A 58 12.00 -10.89 -9.42
N ILE A 59 10.99 -10.12 -9.02
CA ILE A 59 9.63 -10.24 -9.55
C ILE A 59 9.40 -9.07 -10.52
N PRO A 60 9.54 -9.28 -11.84
CA PRO A 60 9.24 -8.25 -12.83
C PRO A 60 7.73 -8.14 -13.06
N GLY A 61 7.31 -7.15 -13.86
CA GLY A 61 5.92 -7.04 -14.28
C GLY A 61 4.99 -6.62 -13.13
N VAL A 62 5.49 -5.83 -12.18
CA VAL A 62 4.69 -5.29 -11.07
C VAL A 62 4.10 -3.95 -11.48
N HIS A 63 2.81 -3.75 -11.23
CA HIS A 63 2.14 -2.48 -11.50
C HIS A 63 2.44 -1.44 -10.44
N PHE A 64 2.41 -1.81 -9.17
CA PHE A 64 2.69 -0.91 -8.05
C PHE A 64 3.17 -1.73 -6.85
N VAL A 65 3.87 -1.07 -5.93
CA VAL A 65 4.29 -1.64 -4.65
C VAL A 65 3.92 -0.67 -3.53
N TRP A 66 3.22 -1.21 -2.54
CA TRP A 66 2.88 -0.56 -1.28
C TRP A 66 3.67 -1.21 -0.16
N VAL A 67 4.17 -0.36 0.74
CA VAL A 67 5.00 -0.74 1.88
C VAL A 67 4.40 -0.14 3.13
N THR A 68 4.16 -0.97 4.13
CA THR A 68 3.67 -0.54 5.44
C THR A 68 4.41 -1.22 6.55
N ASN A 69 4.41 -0.64 7.74
CA ASN A 69 4.97 -1.26 8.95
C ASN A 69 3.89 -1.65 9.97
N THR A 70 2.61 -1.55 9.61
CA THR A 70 1.49 -1.87 10.51
C THR A 70 0.22 -2.14 9.73
N ASN A 71 -0.86 -2.43 10.44
CA ASN A 71 -2.19 -2.63 9.88
C ASN A 71 -3.25 -1.84 10.67
N PRO A 72 -4.39 -1.51 10.04
CA PRO A 72 -4.69 -1.58 8.60
C PRO A 72 -3.90 -0.52 7.80
N TRP A 73 -3.89 -0.61 6.46
CA TRP A 73 -3.20 0.36 5.58
C TRP A 73 -3.78 1.77 5.69
N THR A 74 -5.11 1.86 5.68
CA THR A 74 -5.85 3.10 5.88
C THR A 74 -7.29 2.77 6.27
N TYR A 75 -8.09 3.82 6.51
CA TYR A 75 -9.51 3.70 6.78
C TYR A 75 -10.32 4.43 5.70
N SER A 76 -11.38 3.77 5.22
CA SER A 76 -12.43 4.42 4.44
C SER A 76 -13.65 4.63 5.34
N ASN A 77 -13.84 5.86 5.82
CA ASN A 77 -14.73 6.14 6.96
C ASN A 77 -14.34 5.23 8.16
N ASN A 78 -15.29 4.43 8.66
CA ASN A 78 -15.09 3.54 9.79
C ASN A 78 -14.69 2.12 9.35
N ARG A 79 -14.34 1.92 8.07
CA ARG A 79 -14.02 0.61 7.51
C ARG A 79 -12.52 0.49 7.26
N PRO A 80 -11.82 -0.45 7.92
CA PRO A 80 -10.40 -0.67 7.67
C PRO A 80 -10.19 -1.22 6.26
N LEU A 81 -9.15 -0.73 5.58
CA LEU A 81 -8.65 -1.27 4.33
C LEU A 81 -7.35 -2.04 4.63
N TRP A 82 -7.41 -3.35 4.44
CA TRP A 82 -6.33 -4.27 4.75
C TRP A 82 -5.47 -4.54 3.52
N THR A 83 -4.15 -4.44 3.66
CA THR A 83 -3.15 -4.89 2.66
C THR A 83 -2.32 -6.04 3.24
N ASN A 84 -1.83 -5.86 4.47
CA ASN A 84 -0.95 -6.77 5.18
C ASN A 84 -1.49 -7.11 6.59
N PRO A 85 -2.57 -7.92 6.70
CA PRO A 85 -3.17 -8.28 7.99
C PRO A 85 -2.23 -8.90 9.05
N GLY A 86 -1.10 -9.48 8.66
CA GLY A 86 -0.13 -10.07 9.58
C GLY A 86 0.95 -9.10 10.09
N CYS A 87 1.04 -7.90 9.53
CA CYS A 87 2.11 -6.94 9.86
C CYS A 87 1.79 -6.20 11.16
N THR A 88 2.70 -6.21 12.14
CA THR A 88 2.59 -5.47 13.41
C THR A 88 3.75 -4.48 13.56
N PHE A 89 3.74 -3.64 14.60
CA PHE A 89 4.86 -2.71 14.82
C PHE A 89 6.18 -3.41 15.14
N GLU A 90 6.08 -4.65 15.62
CA GLU A 90 7.20 -5.52 15.98
C GLU A 90 7.67 -6.41 14.81
N SER A 91 6.90 -6.48 13.71
CA SER A 91 7.32 -7.18 12.50
C SER A 91 8.22 -6.32 11.62
N GLY A 92 8.76 -6.91 10.57
CA GLY A 92 9.33 -6.20 9.42
C GLY A 92 8.27 -5.42 8.63
N LEU A 93 8.58 -5.20 7.34
CA LEU A 93 7.75 -4.45 6.42
C LEU A 93 6.68 -5.36 5.79
N GLY A 94 5.43 -4.90 5.82
CA GLY A 94 4.37 -5.39 4.97
C GLY A 94 4.57 -4.89 3.54
N VAL A 95 4.69 -5.82 2.60
CA VAL A 95 4.80 -5.56 1.16
C VAL A 95 3.52 -6.02 0.48
N PHE A 96 2.94 -5.16 -0.35
CA PHE A 96 1.74 -5.45 -1.12
C PHE A 96 1.89 -4.92 -2.54
N GLY A 97 1.79 -5.78 -3.54
CA GLY A 97 1.89 -5.38 -4.95
C GLY A 97 1.08 -6.28 -5.86
N LEU A 98 0.79 -5.81 -7.08
CA LEU A 98 0.02 -6.57 -8.07
C LEU A 98 0.80 -6.73 -9.38
N THR A 99 0.86 -7.95 -9.92
CA THR A 99 1.40 -8.24 -11.26
C THR A 99 0.37 -8.09 -12.37
N SER A 100 -0.91 -7.90 -12.03
CA SER A 100 -1.98 -7.68 -12.99
C SER A 100 -3.09 -6.86 -12.36
N MET A 101 -3.61 -5.87 -13.10
CA MET A 101 -4.73 -5.03 -12.65
C MET A 101 -6.05 -5.32 -13.39
N LYS A 102 -6.24 -6.55 -13.91
CA LYS A 102 -7.51 -6.97 -14.54
C LYS A 102 -8.71 -6.66 -13.63
N VAL A 103 -9.74 -6.04 -14.20
CA VAL A 103 -10.89 -5.48 -13.46
C VAL A 103 -11.52 -6.48 -12.48
N ILE A 104 -11.91 -7.67 -12.95
CA ILE A 104 -12.62 -8.66 -12.11
C ILE A 104 -11.73 -9.19 -10.96
N PRO A 105 -10.50 -9.68 -11.20
CA PRO A 105 -9.58 -10.06 -10.12
C PRO A 105 -9.29 -8.92 -9.13
N THR A 106 -9.11 -7.69 -9.59
CA THR A 106 -8.85 -6.53 -8.74
C THR A 106 -10.06 -6.19 -7.85
N LEU A 107 -11.28 -6.21 -8.39
CA LEU A 107 -12.50 -5.99 -7.60
C LEU A 107 -12.71 -7.09 -6.55
N ARG A 108 -12.41 -8.35 -6.88
CA ARG A 108 -12.45 -9.47 -5.92
C ARG A 108 -11.44 -9.25 -4.80
N LEU A 109 -10.22 -8.81 -5.12
CA LEU A 109 -9.20 -8.50 -4.13
C LEU A 109 -9.60 -7.32 -3.25
N LEU A 110 -10.10 -6.22 -3.83
CA LEU A 110 -10.60 -5.07 -3.07
C LEU A 110 -11.70 -5.45 -2.07
N ARG A 111 -12.61 -6.36 -2.46
CA ARG A 111 -13.62 -6.90 -1.54
C ARG A 111 -12.99 -7.63 -0.35
N GLN A 112 -11.91 -8.39 -0.57
CA GLN A 112 -11.17 -9.07 0.50
C GLN A 112 -10.44 -8.06 1.40
N MET A 113 -9.82 -7.02 0.82
CA MET A 113 -9.15 -5.94 1.53
C MET A 113 -10.11 -5.15 2.44
N LEU A 114 -11.39 -5.08 2.09
CA LEU A 114 -12.42 -4.40 2.88
C LEU A 114 -13.19 -5.35 3.82
N SER A 115 -12.80 -6.63 3.93
CA SER A 115 -13.48 -7.62 4.77
C SER A 115 -13.25 -7.34 6.26
N LYS A 116 -14.25 -7.68 7.11
CA LYS A 116 -14.08 -7.70 8.57
C LYS A 116 -13.04 -8.73 9.04
N ARG A 117 -12.85 -9.80 8.25
CA ARG A 117 -11.85 -10.84 8.47
C ARG A 117 -11.05 -10.96 7.16
N PRO A 118 -9.97 -10.18 7.00
CA PRO A 118 -9.22 -10.13 5.75
C PRO A 118 -8.48 -11.46 5.51
N LYS A 119 -8.75 -12.08 4.37
CA LYS A 119 -8.01 -13.24 3.85
C LYS A 119 -7.64 -12.92 2.41
N LEU A 120 -6.52 -12.22 2.23
CA LEU A 120 -6.09 -11.73 0.93
C LEU A 120 -5.42 -12.85 0.15
N GLN A 121 -6.08 -13.28 -0.93
CA GLN A 121 -5.62 -14.31 -1.84
C GLN A 121 -6.05 -13.95 -3.26
N ALA A 122 -5.07 -13.79 -4.13
CA ALA A 122 -5.27 -13.62 -5.55
C ALA A 122 -4.01 -14.06 -6.31
N LYS A 123 -4.16 -14.58 -7.53
CA LYS A 123 -3.01 -15.06 -8.33
C LYS A 123 -2.02 -13.93 -8.66
N GLN A 124 -2.53 -12.72 -8.82
CA GLN A 124 -1.72 -11.54 -9.14
C GLN A 124 -1.10 -10.86 -7.92
N LEU A 125 -1.42 -11.31 -6.70
CA LEU A 125 -1.03 -10.63 -5.47
C LEU A 125 0.37 -11.07 -5.04
N ILE A 126 1.26 -10.11 -4.91
CA ILE A 126 2.52 -10.25 -4.20
C ILE A 126 2.30 -9.72 -2.79
N ARG A 127 2.56 -10.56 -1.79
CA ARG A 127 2.42 -10.19 -0.38
C ARG A 127 3.53 -10.79 0.46
N ASP A 128 4.09 -9.97 1.33
CA ASP A 128 4.93 -10.37 2.46
C ASP A 128 4.47 -9.53 3.65
N ASP A 129 4.38 -10.11 4.84
CA ASP A 129 3.91 -9.38 6.03
C ASP A 129 5.08 -9.12 7.01
N ASP A 130 6.30 -9.56 6.70
CA ASP A 130 7.45 -9.53 7.60
C ASP A 130 8.78 -9.38 6.82
N ALA A 131 8.81 -8.55 5.78
CA ALA A 131 10.01 -8.37 4.95
C ALA A 131 11.05 -7.48 5.68
N PRO A 132 12.30 -7.91 5.87
CA PRO A 132 13.30 -7.08 6.55
C PRO A 132 13.78 -5.90 5.68
N CYS A 133 13.73 -6.06 4.36
CA CYS A 133 13.98 -5.01 3.38
C CYS A 133 13.35 -5.37 2.04
N LEU A 134 13.24 -4.38 1.16
CA LEU A 134 12.90 -4.58 -0.25
C LEU A 134 13.51 -3.48 -1.12
N GLU A 135 13.62 -3.79 -2.41
CA GLU A 135 14.05 -2.86 -3.44
C GLU A 135 13.00 -2.85 -4.57
N VAL A 136 12.66 -1.66 -5.06
CA VAL A 136 11.74 -1.49 -6.18
C VAL A 136 12.45 -0.65 -7.24
N THR A 137 12.60 -1.21 -8.43
CA THR A 137 13.22 -0.53 -9.59
C THR A 137 12.25 -0.45 -10.75
N CYS A 138 12.26 0.64 -11.50
CA CYS A 138 11.53 0.80 -12.75
C CYS A 138 12.46 0.55 -13.95
N THR A 139 12.03 -0.26 -14.92
CA THR A 139 12.74 -0.45 -16.20
C THR A 139 12.19 0.43 -17.32
N GLY A 140 11.18 1.26 -17.02
CA GLY A 140 10.54 2.20 -17.95
C GLY A 140 10.60 3.64 -17.42
N PRO A 141 9.65 4.51 -17.79
CA PRO A 141 9.60 5.89 -17.29
C PRO A 141 9.55 5.94 -15.74
N PRO A 142 10.14 6.97 -15.09
CA PRO A 142 10.03 7.18 -13.66
C PRO A 142 8.57 7.17 -13.17
N ILE A 143 8.33 6.55 -12.00
CA ILE A 143 6.99 6.33 -11.46
C ILE A 143 6.73 7.20 -10.23
N ALA A 144 5.51 7.71 -10.12
CA ALA A 144 5.03 8.47 -8.97
C ALA A 144 5.26 7.71 -7.66
N SER A 145 5.80 8.39 -6.66
CA SER A 145 6.13 7.83 -5.35
C SER A 145 5.57 8.69 -4.23
N GLN A 146 5.23 8.08 -3.10
CA GLN A 146 4.74 8.79 -1.92
C GLN A 146 5.34 8.21 -0.63
N PHE A 147 5.39 9.04 0.41
CA PHE A 147 5.73 8.64 1.77
C PHE A 147 4.80 9.33 2.77
N ASP A 148 4.15 8.53 3.60
CA ASP A 148 3.15 8.90 4.60
C ASP A 148 2.05 9.86 4.11
N GLY A 149 1.68 9.73 2.83
CA GLY A 149 0.66 10.55 2.19
C GLY A 149 1.19 11.83 1.53
N ASP A 150 2.49 12.10 1.58
CA ASP A 150 3.14 13.19 0.86
C ASP A 150 3.64 12.70 -0.50
N TYR A 151 3.33 13.44 -1.57
CA TYR A 151 3.85 13.14 -2.90
C TYR A 151 5.34 13.48 -3.02
N LEU A 152 6.16 12.49 -3.38
CA LEU A 152 7.62 12.65 -3.51
C LEU A 152 8.07 12.98 -4.94
N GLY A 153 7.15 13.03 -5.90
CA GLY A 153 7.50 13.12 -7.33
C GLY A 153 7.73 11.75 -7.97
N LEU A 154 8.40 11.75 -9.11
CA LEU A 154 8.74 10.53 -9.85
C LEU A 154 10.07 9.94 -9.35
N ARG A 155 10.16 8.61 -9.28
CA ARG A 155 11.38 7.87 -8.93
C ARG A 155 11.55 6.67 -9.85
N GLU A 156 12.80 6.33 -10.13
CA GLU A 156 13.19 5.10 -10.82
C GLU A 156 13.50 3.97 -9.85
N HIS A 157 13.87 4.32 -8.61
CA HIS A 157 14.33 3.37 -7.61
C HIS A 157 13.94 3.81 -6.20
N MET A 158 13.44 2.87 -5.39
CA MET A 158 13.23 3.04 -3.95
C MET A 158 13.72 1.81 -3.19
N THR A 159 14.40 2.03 -2.08
CA THR A 159 14.84 0.98 -1.16
C THR A 159 14.19 1.20 0.21
N PHE A 160 13.70 0.13 0.81
CA PHE A 160 13.09 0.15 2.13
C PHE A 160 13.78 -0.86 3.04
N ARG A 161 13.95 -0.51 4.30
CA ARG A 161 14.54 -1.38 5.32
C ARG A 161 13.79 -1.20 6.64
N SER A 162 13.41 -2.32 7.26
CA SER A 162 12.92 -2.29 8.64
C SER A 162 14.10 -2.05 9.58
N VAL A 163 13.93 -1.13 10.52
CA VAL A 163 14.86 -0.90 11.62
C VAL A 163 14.07 -1.15 12.91
N PRO A 164 14.18 -2.34 13.52
CA PRO A 164 13.46 -2.65 14.75
C PRO A 164 13.94 -1.73 15.87
N ASP A 165 13.03 -1.40 16.79
CA ASP A 165 13.30 -0.57 17.97
C ASP A 165 13.92 0.81 17.68
N ALA A 166 13.72 1.34 16.47
CA ALA A 166 14.29 2.63 16.07
C ALA A 166 13.73 3.83 16.87
N LEU A 167 12.50 3.72 17.36
CA LEU A 167 11.80 4.79 18.10
C LEU A 167 11.02 4.20 19.27
N ALA A 168 11.30 4.69 20.48
CA ALA A 168 10.49 4.39 21.66
C ALA A 168 9.20 5.21 21.63
N VAL A 169 8.05 4.54 21.72
CA VAL A 169 6.72 5.17 21.66
C VAL A 169 5.96 4.87 22.95
N VAL A 170 5.36 5.90 23.55
CA VAL A 170 4.44 5.73 24.67
C VAL A 170 3.10 5.22 24.14
N ALA A 171 2.68 4.04 24.58
CA ALA A 171 1.42 3.44 24.21
C ALA A 171 0.60 3.07 25.47
N PRO A 172 -0.75 3.02 25.38
CA PRO A 172 -1.56 2.40 26.41
C PRO A 172 -1.09 0.95 26.67
N PRO A 173 -1.26 0.43 27.90
CA PRO A 173 -0.87 -0.93 28.21
C PRO A 173 -1.56 -1.93 27.26
N ALA A 174 -0.82 -2.96 26.86
CA ALA A 174 -1.33 -4.01 25.99
C ALA A 174 -2.58 -4.64 26.62
N LYS A 175 -3.71 -4.61 25.89
CA LYS A 175 -4.93 -5.29 26.35
C LYS A 175 -4.69 -6.80 26.37
N ALA A 176 -4.94 -7.44 27.51
CA ALA A 176 -4.88 -8.89 27.60
C ALA A 176 -5.89 -9.53 26.64
N ARG A 177 -5.55 -10.67 26.04
CA ARG A 177 -6.40 -11.40 25.06
C ARG A 177 -7.83 -11.69 25.55
N SER A 178 -8.06 -11.70 26.86
CA SER A 178 -9.38 -11.88 27.50
C SER A 178 -10.29 -10.65 27.39
N GLU A 179 -9.74 -9.45 27.25
CA GLU A 179 -10.50 -8.18 27.21
C GLU A 179 -11.03 -7.83 25.82
N LEU A 180 -10.48 -8.46 24.77
CA LEU A 180 -10.89 -8.25 23.36
C LEU A 180 -12.17 -9.03 22.98
N ARG A 181 -12.77 -9.78 23.92
CA ARG A 181 -13.98 -10.60 23.71
C ARG A 181 -15.24 -10.08 24.40
N LYS A 182 -15.18 -8.92 25.06
CA LYS A 182 -16.36 -8.19 25.55
C LYS A 182 -16.73 -7.08 24.59
#